data_AF-A0A0G4HDA5-F1
#
_entry.id   AF-A0A0G4HDA5-F1
#
_cell.length_a   1.000
_cell.length_b   1.000
_cell.length_c   1.000
_cell.angle_alpha   90.00
_cell.angle_beta   90.00
_cell.angle_gamma   90.00
#
_symmetry.space_group_name_H-M   'P 1'
#
loop_
_entity.id
_entity.type
_entity.pdbx_description
1 polymer ?
#
loop_
_entity_poly.entity_id
_entity_poly.type
_entity_poly.pdbx_seq_one_letter_code
_entity_poly.pdbx_strand_id
1 'polypeptide(L)'
;MTSQALLRRAQKAASLYHQSMIQGELDHKVILVLEEIGVTVFSPHNPLMLLHAFVDHGVEVEGKLIKLPIVTTSNYKIDPAKMGHGNVIYRGVPTFECLQATADALILACYNDSGTRLSRQQESQLEALRSRVEDLVPIVLNVFKDPSTRLMS
;
A
#
# COMPACT_ATOMS: atom_id res chain seq x y z
N MET A 1 15.90 -4.04 5.37
CA MET A 1 16.17 -4.39 3.96
C MET A 1 17.54 -3.85 3.56
N THR A 2 18.41 -4.66 2.95
CA THR A 2 19.72 -4.20 2.44
C THR A 2 19.59 -3.75 0.98
N SER A 3 20.50 -2.88 0.53
CA SER A 3 20.50 -2.38 -0.86
C SER A 3 20.71 -3.50 -1.89
N GLN A 4 21.48 -4.54 -1.54
CA GLN A 4 21.62 -5.75 -2.38
C GLN A 4 20.31 -6.55 -2.47
N ALA A 5 19.55 -6.66 -1.40
CA ALA A 5 18.27 -7.36 -1.43
C ALA A 5 17.27 -6.62 -2.33
N LEU A 6 17.23 -5.28 -2.23
CA LEU A 6 16.41 -4.44 -3.09
C LEU A 6 16.81 -4.59 -4.57
N LEU A 7 18.11 -4.52 -4.86
CA LEU A 7 18.64 -4.70 -6.22
C LEU A 7 18.23 -6.04 -6.83
N ARG A 8 18.42 -7.14 -6.09
CA ARG A 8 18.06 -8.48 -6.57
C ARG A 8 16.56 -8.61 -6.88
N ARG A 9 15.70 -7.99 -6.05
CA ARG A 9 14.25 -8.01 -6.27
C ARG A 9 13.86 -7.18 -7.49
N ALA A 10 14.45 -5.99 -7.64
CA ALA A 10 14.24 -5.13 -8.79
C ALA A 10 14.71 -5.79 -10.09
N GLN A 11 15.90 -6.40 -10.10
CA GLN A 11 16.42 -7.15 -11.25
C GLN A 11 15.51 -8.31 -11.63
N LYS A 12 15.07 -9.12 -10.65
CA LYS A 12 14.13 -10.21 -10.90
C LYS A 12 12.83 -9.71 -11.54
N ALA A 13 12.26 -8.62 -11.03
CA ALA A 13 11.05 -8.02 -11.57
C ALA A 13 11.27 -7.49 -13.00
N ALA A 14 12.40 -6.83 -13.25
CA ALA A 14 12.77 -6.30 -14.56
C ALA A 14 13.02 -7.40 -15.59
N SER A 15 13.64 -8.51 -15.20
CA SER A 15 13.83 -9.67 -16.06
C SER A 15 12.50 -10.31 -16.46
N LEU A 16 11.56 -10.47 -15.52
CA LEU A 16 10.23 -10.98 -15.83
C LEU A 16 9.48 -10.08 -16.80
N TYR A 17 9.55 -8.77 -16.60
CA TYR A 17 8.93 -7.81 -17.50
C TYR A 17 9.60 -7.79 -18.88
N HIS A 18 10.92 -7.92 -18.94
CA HIS A 18 11.64 -7.98 -20.21
C HIS A 18 11.27 -9.25 -21.00
N GLN A 19 11.16 -10.38 -20.32
CA GLN A 19 10.75 -11.65 -20.93
C GLN A 19 9.32 -11.59 -21.49
N SER A 20 8.37 -11.00 -20.75
CA SER A 20 6.98 -10.86 -21.24
C SER A 20 6.91 -9.95 -22.47
N MET A 21 7.74 -8.89 -22.52
CA MET A 21 7.85 -8.05 -23.72
C MET A 21 8.41 -8.80 -24.93
N ILE A 22 9.44 -9.64 -24.75
CA ILE A 22 10.01 -10.45 -25.84
C ILE A 22 8.99 -11.47 -26.37
N GLN A 23 8.19 -12.04 -25.46
CA GLN A 23 7.15 -13.03 -25.80
C GLN A 23 5.92 -12.40 -26.47
N GLY A 24 5.86 -11.07 -26.61
CA GLY A 24 4.75 -10.37 -27.25
C GLY A 24 3.51 -10.22 -26.37
N GLU A 25 3.61 -10.56 -25.08
CA GLU A 25 2.53 -10.40 -24.11
C GLU A 25 2.50 -8.96 -23.57
N LEU A 26 2.10 -8.01 -24.44
CA LEU A 26 2.16 -6.58 -24.17
C LEU A 26 1.26 -6.08 -23.03
N ASP A 27 0.35 -6.91 -22.51
CA ASP A 27 -0.61 -6.52 -21.48
C ASP A 27 -0.11 -6.73 -20.04
N HIS A 28 1.00 -7.45 -19.84
CA HIS A 28 1.53 -7.69 -18.50
C HIS A 28 2.37 -6.51 -18.01
N LYS A 29 1.89 -5.80 -17.00
CA LYS A 29 2.65 -4.78 -16.27
C LYS A 29 3.22 -5.38 -14.98
N VAL A 30 4.53 -5.28 -14.81
CA VAL A 30 5.19 -5.64 -13.55
C VAL A 30 5.38 -4.38 -12.72
N ILE A 31 4.86 -4.39 -11.49
CA ILE A 31 4.97 -3.27 -10.54
C ILE A 31 5.84 -3.71 -9.36
N LEU A 32 6.83 -2.90 -9.01
CA LEU A 32 7.64 -3.10 -7.82
C LEU A 32 6.96 -2.43 -6.62
N VAL A 33 6.44 -3.21 -5.68
CA VAL A 33 5.84 -2.71 -4.44
C VAL A 33 6.86 -2.81 -3.31
N LEU A 34 7.15 -1.69 -2.64
CA LEU A 34 8.04 -1.63 -1.49
C LEU A 34 7.28 -1.24 -0.24
N GLU A 35 7.21 -2.16 0.70
CA GLU A 35 6.55 -1.97 1.98
C GLU A 35 7.52 -1.39 3.03
N GLU A 36 6.97 -0.55 3.91
CA GLU A 36 7.66 0.10 5.03
C GLU A 36 8.99 0.78 4.68
N ILE A 37 9.01 1.51 3.56
CA ILE A 37 10.24 2.13 3.08
C ILE A 37 10.80 3.18 4.08
N GLY A 38 9.95 3.81 4.90
CA GLY A 38 10.37 4.80 5.89
C GLY A 38 11.24 4.23 7.03
N VAL A 39 11.19 2.91 7.30
CA VAL A 39 12.12 2.25 8.23
C VAL A 39 13.57 2.35 7.73
N THR A 40 13.76 2.49 6.42
CA THR A 40 15.07 2.49 5.80
C THR A 40 15.78 3.84 5.81
N VAL A 41 15.11 4.92 6.26
CA VAL A 41 15.68 6.28 6.32
C VAL A 41 16.93 6.32 7.19
N PHE A 42 16.96 5.55 8.27
CA PHE A 42 18.11 5.47 9.19
C PHE A 42 19.06 4.30 8.86
N SER A 43 18.84 3.61 7.74
CA SER A 43 19.68 2.47 7.39
C SER A 43 21.07 2.96 6.96
N PRO A 44 22.17 2.39 7.49
CA PRO A 44 23.52 2.72 7.05
C PRO A 44 23.78 2.35 5.58
N HIS A 45 22.93 1.50 5.00
CA HIS A 45 23.04 1.07 3.60
C HIS A 45 22.26 1.98 2.64
N ASN A 46 21.47 2.93 3.15
CA ASN A 46 20.70 3.92 2.41
C ASN A 46 20.05 3.39 1.10
N PRO A 47 19.15 2.39 1.20
CA PRO A 47 18.54 1.77 0.02
C PRO A 47 17.66 2.74 -0.79
N LEU A 48 17.27 3.89 -0.21
CA LEU A 48 16.54 4.95 -0.91
C LEU A 48 17.34 5.58 -2.05
N MET A 49 18.68 5.64 -1.95
CA MET A 49 19.51 6.11 -3.06
C MET A 49 19.42 5.18 -4.28
N LEU A 50 19.31 3.88 -4.03
CA LEU A 50 19.13 2.88 -5.09
C LEU A 50 17.76 3.05 -5.77
N LEU A 51 16.74 3.44 -5.01
CA LEU A 51 15.41 3.72 -5.52
C LEU A 51 15.43 4.86 -6.55
N HIS A 52 16.15 5.95 -6.26
CA HIS A 52 16.30 7.07 -7.19
C HIS A 52 16.89 6.61 -8.52
N ALA A 53 17.98 5.83 -8.47
CA ALA A 53 18.59 5.28 -9.68
C ALA A 53 17.59 4.43 -10.51
N PHE A 54 16.73 3.64 -9.85
CA PHE A 54 15.72 2.85 -10.55
C PHE A 54 14.62 3.69 -11.19
N VAL A 55 14.19 4.78 -10.54
CA VAL A 55 13.19 5.69 -11.09
C VAL A 55 13.75 6.44 -12.31
N ASP A 56 14.97 6.97 -12.18
CA ASP A 56 15.58 7.83 -13.18
C ASP A 56 16.05 7.04 -14.41
N HIS A 57 16.81 5.98 -14.16
CA HIS A 57 17.52 5.23 -15.21
C HIS A 57 16.87 3.88 -15.51
N GLY A 58 16.10 3.30 -14.58
CA GLY A 58 15.62 1.94 -14.68
C GLY A 58 16.58 0.93 -14.05
N VAL A 59 16.24 -0.36 -14.18
CA VAL A 59 17.00 -1.47 -13.65
C VAL A 59 17.76 -2.15 -14.77
N GLU A 60 19.05 -2.35 -14.60
CA GLU A 60 19.87 -3.04 -15.60
C GLU A 60 19.61 -4.56 -15.58
N VAL A 61 19.23 -5.08 -16.75
CA VAL A 61 19.05 -6.51 -17.04
C VAL A 61 19.63 -6.78 -18.42
N GLU A 62 20.62 -7.67 -18.50
CA GLU A 62 21.24 -8.11 -19.77
C GLU A 62 21.71 -6.94 -20.66
N GLY A 63 22.28 -5.90 -20.05
CA GLY A 63 22.77 -4.70 -20.73
C GLY A 63 21.67 -3.73 -21.19
N LYS A 64 20.41 -3.99 -20.85
CA LYS A 64 19.28 -3.06 -21.07
C LYS A 64 18.79 -2.47 -19.78
N LEU A 65 18.42 -1.19 -19.83
CA LEU A 65 17.77 -0.49 -18.72
C LEU A 65 16.26 -0.63 -18.86
N ILE A 66 15.64 -1.30 -17.90
CA ILE A 66 14.20 -1.57 -17.88
C ILE A 66 13.54 -0.70 -16.81
N LYS A 67 12.63 0.19 -17.22
CA LYS A 67 11.85 0.99 -16.27
C LYS A 67 10.66 0.19 -15.75
N LEU A 68 10.53 0.17 -14.42
CA LEU A 68 9.41 -0.45 -13.73
C LEU A 68 8.61 0.64 -12.98
N PRO A 69 7.27 0.59 -13.01
CA PRO A 69 6.47 1.33 -12.05
C PRO A 69 6.83 0.89 -10.63
N ILE A 70 7.08 1.87 -9.75
CA ILE A 70 7.42 1.63 -8.35
C ILE A 70 6.32 2.25 -7.48
N VAL A 71 5.77 1.46 -6.56
CA VAL A 71 4.82 1.91 -5.56
C VAL A 71 5.42 1.66 -4.19
N THR A 72 5.48 2.68 -3.35
CA THR A 72 6.04 2.57 -2.01
C THR A 72 5.00 2.93 -0.97
N THR A 73 4.93 2.15 0.11
CA THR A 73 4.08 2.45 1.26
C THR A 73 4.93 2.57 2.52
N SER A 74 4.59 3.46 3.44
CA SER A 74 5.18 3.45 4.77
C SER A 74 4.28 4.11 5.80
N ASN A 75 4.35 3.60 7.02
CA ASN A 75 3.75 4.22 8.19
C ASN A 75 4.66 5.30 8.82
N TYR A 76 5.93 5.37 8.42
CA TYR A 76 6.91 6.35 8.90
C TYR A 76 7.02 7.54 7.96
N LYS A 77 7.28 8.71 8.53
CA LYS A 77 7.57 9.91 7.72
C LYS A 77 8.87 9.68 6.94
N ILE A 78 8.78 9.86 5.64
CA ILE A 78 9.92 9.92 4.74
C ILE A 78 10.21 11.39 4.47
N ASP A 79 11.49 11.74 4.45
CA ASP A 79 11.95 13.08 4.07
C ASP A 79 11.46 13.42 2.65
N PRO A 80 10.70 14.53 2.45
CA PRO A 80 10.26 14.97 1.14
C PRO A 80 11.40 15.12 0.12
N ALA A 81 12.62 15.45 0.55
CA ALA A 81 13.78 15.53 -0.33
C ALA A 81 14.14 14.17 -0.97
N LYS A 82 13.80 13.04 -0.32
CA LYS A 82 13.94 11.67 -0.85
C LYS A 82 12.76 11.23 -1.71
N MET A 83 11.75 12.08 -1.85
CA MET A 83 10.54 11.77 -2.61
C MET A 83 10.38 12.65 -3.86
N GLY A 84 11.35 13.52 -4.17
CA GLY A 84 11.27 14.49 -5.27
C GLY A 84 11.13 13.90 -6.69
N HIS A 85 11.27 12.59 -6.85
CA HIS A 85 11.17 11.89 -8.14
C HIS A 85 9.81 11.18 -8.34
N GLY A 86 8.85 11.37 -7.43
CA GLY A 86 7.54 10.74 -7.50
C GLY A 86 6.43 11.56 -6.86
N ASN A 87 5.20 11.07 -6.99
CA ASN A 87 4.03 11.64 -6.33
C ASN A 87 3.87 11.03 -4.94
N VAL A 88 3.71 11.87 -3.93
CA VAL A 88 3.48 11.42 -2.55
C VAL A 88 2.05 11.70 -2.16
N ILE A 89 1.37 10.67 -1.68
CA ILE A 89 0.02 10.78 -1.14
C ILE A 89 0.11 10.52 0.36
N TYR A 90 -0.13 11.56 1.14
CA TYR A 90 -0.31 11.43 2.58
C TYR A 90 -1.79 11.28 2.88
N ARG A 91 -2.17 10.22 3.56
CA ARG A 91 -3.50 10.08 4.16
C ARG A 91 -3.37 10.18 5.66
N GLY A 92 -4.12 11.12 6.23
CA GLY A 92 -4.30 11.20 7.68
C GLY A 92 -5.25 10.11 8.17
N VAL A 93 -5.73 10.30 9.39
CA VAL A 93 -6.78 9.45 9.96
C VAL A 93 -8.06 9.64 9.12
N PRO A 94 -8.69 8.56 8.64
CA PRO A 94 -9.94 8.67 7.90
C PRO A 94 -11.03 9.30 8.76
N THR A 95 -11.90 10.11 8.16
CA THR A 95 -13.06 10.69 8.87
C THR A 95 -14.09 9.61 9.18
N PHE A 96 -15.03 9.91 10.07
CA PHE A 96 -16.12 9.00 10.41
C PHE A 96 -16.92 8.60 9.18
N GLU A 97 -17.25 9.55 8.31
CA GLU A 97 -18.04 9.32 7.10
C GLU A 97 -17.31 8.36 6.14
N CYS A 98 -15.98 8.48 6.02
CA CYS A 98 -15.16 7.55 5.25
C CYS A 98 -15.17 6.13 5.83
N LEU A 99 -15.11 6.01 7.17
CA LEU A 99 -15.17 4.72 7.85
C LEU A 99 -16.54 4.07 7.68
N GLN A 100 -17.61 4.84 7.88
CA GLN A 100 -18.98 4.38 7.71
C GLN A 100 -19.23 3.92 6.26
N ALA A 101 -18.87 4.74 5.27
CA ALA A 101 -19.00 4.39 3.86
C ALA A 101 -18.23 3.12 3.49
N THR A 102 -17.03 2.94 4.04
CA THR A 102 -16.23 1.72 3.84
C THR A 102 -16.91 0.50 4.49
N ALA A 103 -17.44 0.64 5.71
CA ALA A 103 -18.13 -0.43 6.41
C ALA A 103 -19.41 -0.86 5.68
N ASP A 104 -20.23 0.10 5.23
CA ASP A 104 -21.44 -0.17 4.45
C ASP A 104 -21.11 -0.86 3.12
N ALA A 105 -20.04 -0.44 2.43
CA ALA A 105 -19.61 -1.08 1.19
C ALA A 105 -19.15 -2.54 1.40
N LEU A 106 -18.41 -2.81 2.48
CA LEU A 106 -17.97 -4.17 2.84
C LEU A 106 -19.16 -5.07 3.17
N ILE A 107 -20.09 -4.55 3.98
CA ILE A 107 -21.36 -5.19 4.29
C ILE A 107 -22.09 -5.58 3.00
N LEU A 108 -22.30 -4.61 2.10
CA LEU A 108 -23.03 -4.84 0.85
C LEU A 108 -22.35 -5.88 -0.05
N ALA A 109 -21.01 -5.84 -0.13
CA ALA A 109 -20.24 -6.81 -0.89
C ALA A 109 -20.43 -8.25 -0.36
N CYS A 110 -20.40 -8.45 0.96
CA CYS A 110 -20.63 -9.75 1.58
C CYS A 110 -22.03 -10.32 1.27
N TYR A 111 -23.05 -9.48 1.15
CA TYR A 111 -24.40 -9.93 0.79
C TYR A 111 -24.53 -10.30 -0.68
N ASN A 112 -23.91 -9.53 -1.57
CA ASN A 112 -24.00 -9.77 -3.01
C ASN A 112 -23.27 -11.06 -3.42
N ASP A 113 -22.16 -11.39 -2.77
CA ASP A 113 -21.41 -12.63 -3.03
C ASP A 113 -22.18 -13.89 -2.55
N SER A 114 -23.15 -13.71 -1.65
CA SER A 114 -23.99 -14.79 -1.12
C SER A 114 -25.20 -15.13 -2.02
N GLY A 115 -25.44 -14.40 -3.11
CA GLY A 115 -26.47 -14.70 -4.12
C GLY A 115 -27.93 -14.79 -3.61
N THR A 116 -28.18 -14.41 -2.35
CA THR A 116 -29.45 -14.61 -1.65
C THR A 116 -30.01 -13.28 -1.18
N ARG A 117 -31.30 -13.04 -1.46
CA ARG A 117 -32.05 -11.96 -0.81
C ARG A 117 -31.86 -12.10 0.70
N LEU A 118 -31.44 -11.02 1.34
CA LEU A 118 -31.32 -10.89 2.79
C LEU A 118 -32.54 -11.54 3.48
N SER A 119 -32.30 -12.61 4.23
CA SER A 119 -33.32 -13.11 5.15
C SER A 119 -33.54 -12.06 6.25
N ARG A 120 -34.77 -11.90 6.77
CA ARG A 120 -35.08 -10.95 7.86
C ARG A 120 -34.16 -11.06 9.08
N GLN A 121 -33.56 -12.24 9.27
CA GLN A 121 -32.63 -12.52 10.35
C GLN A 121 -31.26 -11.88 10.10
N GLN A 122 -30.80 -11.83 8.85
CA GLN A 122 -29.57 -11.15 8.46
C GLN A 122 -29.72 -9.62 8.46
N GLU A 123 -30.90 -9.09 8.11
CA GLU A 123 -31.19 -7.65 8.24
C GLU A 123 -31.10 -7.18 9.69
N SER A 124 -31.68 -7.96 10.61
CA SER A 124 -31.58 -7.68 12.06
C SER A 124 -30.13 -7.75 12.56
N GLN A 125 -29.33 -8.68 12.04
CA GLN A 125 -27.90 -8.77 12.36
C GLN A 125 -27.11 -7.57 11.82
N LEU A 126 -27.50 -7.05 10.66
CA LEU A 126 -26.91 -5.85 10.07
C LEU A 126 -27.14 -4.62 10.91
N GLU A 127 -28.39 -4.43 11.35
CA GLU A 127 -28.78 -3.30 12.17
C GLU A 127 -28.04 -3.33 13.53
N ALA A 128 -27.90 -4.54 14.10
CA ALA A 128 -27.10 -4.74 15.30
C ALA A 128 -25.60 -4.49 15.07
N LEU A 129 -25.06 -4.85 13.90
CA LEU A 129 -23.67 -4.59 13.56
C LEU A 129 -23.42 -3.09 13.36
N ARG A 130 -24.33 -2.39 12.70
CA ARG A 130 -24.28 -0.93 12.49
C ARG A 130 -24.27 -0.17 13.80
N SER A 131 -25.19 -0.50 14.71
CA SER A 131 -25.22 0.08 16.06
C SER A 131 -23.90 -0.16 16.81
N ARG A 132 -23.31 -1.36 16.71
CA ARG A 132 -22.00 -1.64 17.32
C ARG A 132 -20.85 -0.88 16.68
N VAL A 133 -20.88 -0.63 15.38
CA VAL A 133 -19.85 0.18 14.69
C VAL A 133 -19.94 1.63 15.16
N GLU A 134 -21.15 2.19 15.30
CA GLU A 134 -21.37 3.53 15.86
C GLU A 134 -20.80 3.65 17.28
N ASP A 135 -20.94 2.62 18.11
CA ASP A 135 -20.38 2.59 19.48
C ASP A 135 -18.84 2.51 19.51
N LEU A 136 -18.23 1.87 18.50
CA LEU A 136 -16.78 1.70 18.41
C LEU A 136 -16.07 2.93 17.81
N VAL A 137 -16.78 3.75 17.06
CA VAL A 137 -16.22 4.93 16.38
C VAL A 137 -15.55 5.92 17.33
N PRO A 138 -16.15 6.33 18.48
CA PRO A 138 -15.48 7.21 19.43
C PRO A 138 -14.18 6.62 19.98
N ILE A 139 -14.15 5.30 20.19
CA ILE A 139 -12.98 4.57 20.71
C ILE A 139 -11.87 4.57 19.67
N VAL A 140 -12.18 4.22 18.43
CA VAL A 140 -11.24 4.21 17.31
C VAL A 140 -10.69 5.62 17.05
N LEU A 141 -11.56 6.64 16.99
CA LEU A 141 -11.13 8.04 16.82
C LEU A 141 -10.25 8.51 17.98
N ASN A 142 -10.48 8.05 19.22
CA ASN A 142 -9.62 8.38 20.35
C ASN A 142 -8.25 7.69 20.28
N VAL A 143 -8.17 6.44 19.83
CA VAL A 143 -6.89 5.74 19.56
C VAL A 143 -6.06 6.49 18.50
N PHE A 144 -6.71 7.13 17.52
CA PHE A 144 -6.04 7.87 16.47
C PHE A 144 -5.73 9.34 16.81
N LYS A 145 -6.32 9.90 17.88
CA LYS A 145 -6.08 11.29 18.32
C LYS A 145 -4.83 11.46 19.16
N ASP A 146 -4.25 10.38 19.70
CA ASP A 146 -3.06 10.45 20.55
C ASP A 146 -1.81 9.81 19.88
N PRO A 147 -1.04 10.58 19.09
CA PRO A 147 0.19 10.09 18.47
C PRO A 147 1.30 9.76 19.47
N SER A 148 1.17 10.10 20.76
CA SER A 148 2.19 9.84 21.79
C SER A 148 2.27 8.37 22.23
N THR A 149 1.21 7.58 22.01
CA THR A 149 1.19 6.14 22.32
C THR A 149 1.99 5.27 21.33
N ARG A 150 2.40 5.82 20.16
CA ARG A 150 3.20 5.10 19.15
C ARG A 150 4.72 5.19 19.34
N LEU A 151 5.20 5.92 20.36
CA LEU A 151 6.63 6.11 20.62
C LEU A 151 7.22 5.20 21.72
N MET A 152 6.45 4.24 22.25
CA MET A 152 6.89 3.36 23.35
C MET A 152 6.72 1.85 23.11
N SER A 153 6.77 1.37 21.86
CA SER A 153 6.89 -0.07 21.56
C SER A 153 7.90 -0.34 20.47
#